data_AF-A0A1V4HHK1-F1
#
_entry.id   AF-A0A1V4HHK1-F1
#
_cell.length_a   1.000
_cell.length_b   1.000
_cell.length_c   1.000
_cell.angle_alpha   90.00
_cell.angle_beta   90.00
_cell.angle_gamma   90.00
#
_symmetry.space_group_name_H-M   'P 1'
#
loop_
_entity.id
_entity.type
_entity.pdbx_description
1 polymer ?
#
loop_
_entity_poly.entity_id
_entity_poly.type
_entity_poly.pdbx_seq_one_letter_code
_entity_poly.pdbx_strand_id
1 'polypeptide(L)'
;MNEPALQKAMDTLEFLSQNEEARRLYEMRQKALHDEASMIDGAREEGMQKGMQIGMEEGMQKGMQVGMHKSKIEIAKNLLGVSMDVAKVIEATGLSKDEIQKLKVELMK
;
A
#
# COMPACT_ATOMS: atom_id res chain seq x y z
N MET A 1 -21.35 34.74 61.50
CA MET A 1 -22.58 34.31 60.81
C MET A 1 -22.58 32.80 60.81
N ASN A 2 -23.53 32.17 61.49
CA ASN A 2 -23.54 30.71 61.70
C ASN A 2 -24.94 30.20 61.36
N GLU A 3 -25.25 30.21 60.06
CA GLU A 3 -26.48 29.61 59.53
C GLU A 3 -26.15 28.22 58.98
N PRO A 4 -26.55 27.14 59.67
CA PRO A 4 -26.19 25.78 59.30
C PRO A 4 -26.69 25.39 57.89
N ALA A 5 -27.79 26.01 57.45
CA ALA A 5 -28.33 25.83 56.12
C ALA A 5 -27.42 26.42 55.03
N LEU A 6 -26.81 27.57 55.31
CA LEU A 6 -25.89 28.24 54.39
C LEU A 6 -24.58 27.46 54.26
N GLN A 7 -24.05 26.97 55.39
CA GLN A 7 -22.86 26.12 55.40
C GLN A 7 -23.08 24.83 54.62
N LYS A 8 -24.20 24.14 54.87
CA LYS A 8 -24.56 22.91 54.17
C LYS A 8 -24.71 23.13 52.67
N ALA A 9 -25.30 24.25 52.25
CA ALA A 9 -25.42 24.62 50.83
C ALA A 9 -24.05 24.82 50.18
N MET A 10 -23.13 25.51 50.84
CA MET A 10 -21.74 25.70 50.37
C MET A 10 -20.98 24.38 50.26
N ASP A 11 -21.10 23.49 51.25
CA ASP A 11 -20.42 22.19 51.26
C ASP A 11 -20.92 21.28 50.11
N THR A 12 -22.23 21.30 49.81
CA THR A 12 -22.77 20.61 48.61
C THR A 12 -22.29 21.23 47.30
N LEU A 13 -22.20 22.55 47.23
CA LEU A 13 -21.78 23.24 46.02
C LEU A 13 -20.30 22.97 45.74
N GLU A 14 -19.49 22.89 46.80
CA GLU A 14 -18.10 22.46 46.77
C GLU A 14 -17.97 20.98 46.40
N PHE A 15 -18.76 20.07 46.97
CA PHE A 15 -18.78 18.64 46.58
C PHE A 15 -19.18 18.44 45.11
N LEU A 16 -20.14 19.22 44.61
CA LEU A 16 -20.61 19.17 43.22
C LEU A 16 -19.61 19.83 42.24
N SER A 17 -18.89 20.87 42.67
CA SER A 17 -17.79 21.45 41.89
C SER A 17 -16.53 20.58 41.91
N GLN A 18 -16.30 19.82 42.99
CA GLN A 18 -15.08 19.05 43.22
C GLN A 18 -14.96 17.73 42.47
N ASN A 19 -15.90 17.37 41.58
CA ASN A 19 -15.60 16.29 40.62
C ASN A 19 -15.13 16.79 39.25
N GLU A 20 -14.68 18.04 39.18
CA GLU A 20 -13.93 18.59 38.04
C GLU A 20 -12.65 17.78 37.78
N GLU A 21 -11.95 17.34 38.83
CA GLU A 21 -10.74 16.53 38.69
C GLU A 21 -11.03 15.15 38.10
N ALA A 22 -12.04 14.40 38.59
CA ALA A 22 -12.34 13.11 37.96
C ALA A 22 -12.97 13.27 36.57
N ARG A 23 -13.71 14.34 36.30
CA ARG A 23 -14.17 14.68 34.95
C ARG A 23 -12.98 14.93 34.02
N ARG A 24 -12.01 15.73 34.46
CA ARG A 24 -10.77 16.00 33.72
C ARG A 24 -9.97 14.72 33.50
N LEU A 25 -9.82 13.86 34.50
CA LEU A 25 -9.14 12.57 34.37
C LEU A 25 -9.88 11.64 33.40
N TYR A 26 -11.21 11.62 33.45
CA TYR A 26 -12.03 10.88 32.51
C TYR A 26 -11.86 11.40 31.08
N GLU A 27 -11.94 12.71 30.87
CA GLU A 27 -11.73 13.35 29.57
C GLU A 27 -10.31 13.13 29.04
N MET A 28 -9.29 13.21 29.89
CA MET A 28 -7.91 12.90 29.53
C MET A 28 -7.76 11.43 29.10
N ARG A 29 -8.42 10.50 29.81
CA ARG A 29 -8.42 9.08 29.43
C ARG A 29 -9.13 8.87 28.10
N GLN A 30 -10.31 9.48 27.91
CA GLN A 30 -11.04 9.39 26.64
C GLN A 30 -10.20 9.97 25.49
N LYS A 31 -9.55 11.11 25.72
CA LYS A 31 -8.63 11.71 24.75
C LYS A 31 -7.49 10.76 24.41
N ALA A 32 -6.82 10.17 25.39
CA ALA A 32 -5.73 9.23 25.16
C ALA A 32 -6.19 8.00 24.35
N LEU A 33 -7.38 7.47 24.63
CA LEU A 33 -7.96 6.36 23.87
C LEU A 33 -8.29 6.76 22.42
N HIS A 34 -8.80 7.97 22.20
CA HIS A 34 -9.06 8.50 20.87
C HIS A 34 -7.78 8.78 20.09
N ASP A 35 -6.76 9.33 20.73
CA ASP A 35 -5.44 9.55 20.14
C ASP A 35 -4.83 8.20 19.73
N GLU A 36 -4.90 7.18 20.60
CA GLU A 36 -4.43 5.82 20.31
C GLU A 36 -5.20 5.20 19.12
N ALA A 37 -6.53 5.26 19.13
CA ALA A 37 -7.34 4.76 18.03
C ALA A 37 -7.00 5.47 16.71
N SER A 38 -6.87 6.80 16.74
CA SER A 38 -6.53 7.61 15.56
C SER A 38 -5.13 7.28 15.03
N MET A 39 -4.16 7.03 15.92
CA MET A 39 -2.81 6.60 15.52
C MET A 39 -2.84 5.22 14.84
N ILE A 40 -3.58 4.27 15.39
CA ILE A 40 -3.70 2.92 14.82
C ILE A 40 -4.40 2.99 13.45
N ASP A 41 -5.49 3.73 13.35
CA ASP A 41 -6.23 3.89 12.09
C ASP A 41 -5.37 4.56 11.02
N GLY A 42 -4.65 5.64 11.38
CA GLY A 42 -3.71 6.31 10.49
C GLY A 42 -2.58 5.39 10.03
N ALA A 43 -1.96 4.64 10.95
CA ALA A 43 -0.92 3.67 10.60
C ALA A 43 -1.43 2.56 9.67
N ARG A 44 -2.67 2.10 9.90
CA ARG A 44 -3.31 1.08 9.06
C ARG A 44 -3.61 1.63 7.66
N GLU A 45 -4.15 2.83 7.56
CA GLU A 45 -4.44 3.48 6.28
C GLU A 45 -3.16 3.72 5.49
N GLU A 46 -2.12 4.29 6.11
CA GLU A 46 -0.82 4.46 5.47
C GLU A 46 -0.23 3.13 5.00
N GLY A 47 -0.32 2.08 5.81
CA GLY A 47 0.13 0.74 5.45
C GLY A 47 -0.59 0.20 4.22
N MET A 48 -1.91 0.37 4.14
CA MET A 48 -2.68 -0.05 2.97
C MET A 48 -2.34 0.77 1.73
N GLN A 49 -2.24 2.10 1.86
CA GLN A 49 -1.89 2.99 0.75
C GLN A 49 -0.51 2.66 0.18
N LYS A 50 0.51 2.52 1.05
CA LYS A 50 1.87 2.11 0.66
C LYS A 50 1.87 0.72 0.00
N GLY A 51 1.16 -0.24 0.59
CA GLY A 51 1.04 -1.60 0.04
C GLY A 51 0.41 -1.62 -1.35
N MET A 52 -0.66 -0.84 -1.56
CA MET A 52 -1.32 -0.72 -2.86
C MET A 52 -0.40 -0.06 -3.90
N GLN A 53 0.30 1.01 -3.52
CA GLN A 53 1.21 1.72 -4.41
C GLN A 53 2.37 0.82 -4.86
N ILE A 54 3.03 0.15 -3.92
CA ILE A 54 4.13 -0.80 -4.22
C ILE A 54 3.62 -1.95 -5.09
N GLY A 55 2.47 -2.54 -4.73
CA GLY A 55 1.88 -3.64 -5.49
C GLY A 55 1.53 -3.25 -6.92
N MET A 56 1.00 -2.04 -7.13
CA MET A 56 0.67 -1.53 -8.45
C MET A 56 1.91 -1.25 -9.29
N GLU A 57 2.95 -0.64 -8.69
CA GLU A 57 4.20 -0.35 -9.38
C GLU A 57 4.92 -1.64 -9.79
N GLU A 58 5.09 -2.59 -8.87
CA GLU A 58 5.68 -3.89 -9.18
C GLU A 58 4.88 -4.65 -10.23
N GLY A 59 3.55 -4.65 -10.12
CA GLY A 59 2.66 -5.29 -11.07
C GLY A 59 2.79 -4.70 -12.47
N MET A 60 2.86 -3.37 -12.57
CA MET A 60 3.04 -2.66 -13.84
C MET A 60 4.41 -2.96 -14.46
N GLN A 61 5.49 -2.91 -13.67
CA GLN A 61 6.84 -3.23 -14.15
C GLN A 61 6.95 -4.68 -14.64
N LYS A 62 6.48 -5.65 -13.85
CA LYS A 62 6.46 -7.07 -14.23
C LYS A 62 5.61 -7.28 -15.49
N GLY A 63 4.42 -6.67 -15.55
CA GLY A 63 3.54 -6.74 -16.70
C GLY A 63 4.17 -6.18 -17.97
N MET A 64 4.85 -5.04 -17.88
CA MET A 64 5.53 -4.42 -19.01
C MET A 64 6.73 -5.23 -19.49
N GLN A 65 7.55 -5.78 -18.58
CA GLN A 65 8.66 -6.66 -18.96
C GLN A 65 8.18 -7.93 -19.68
N VAL A 66 7.13 -8.58 -19.15
CA VAL A 66 6.52 -9.76 -19.78
C VAL A 66 5.93 -9.39 -21.14
N GLY A 67 5.24 -8.27 -21.25
CA GLY A 67 4.67 -7.78 -22.52
C GLY A 67 5.75 -7.50 -23.56
N MET A 68 6.82 -6.81 -23.19
CA MET A 68 7.95 -6.54 -24.07
C MET A 68 8.65 -7.83 -24.53
N HIS A 69 8.86 -8.78 -23.63
CA HIS A 69 9.48 -10.07 -23.99
C HIS A 69 8.60 -10.88 -24.94
N LYS A 70 7.28 -10.94 -24.68
CA LYS A 70 6.31 -11.56 -25.61
C LYS A 70 6.33 -10.90 -26.98
N SER A 71 6.34 -9.56 -27.04
CA SER A 71 6.42 -8.83 -28.30
C SER A 71 7.71 -9.14 -29.07
N LYS A 72 8.86 -9.20 -28.38
CA LYS A 72 10.13 -9.62 -28.99
C LYS A 72 10.05 -11.03 -29.58
N ILE A 73 9.42 -11.97 -28.86
CA ILE A 73 9.21 -13.34 -29.35
C ILE A 73 8.32 -13.34 -30.60
N GLU A 74 7.21 -12.60 -30.60
CA GLU A 74 6.30 -12.52 -31.75
C GLU A 74 7.01 -11.94 -32.99
N ILE A 75 7.79 -10.86 -32.80
CA ILE A 75 8.61 -10.29 -33.87
C ILE A 75 9.60 -11.32 -34.37
N ALA A 76 10.32 -12.02 -33.49
CA ALA A 76 11.25 -13.08 -33.88
C ALA A 76 10.57 -14.20 -34.69
N LYS A 77 9.39 -14.66 -34.26
CA LYS A 77 8.60 -15.67 -34.98
C LYS A 77 8.22 -15.20 -36.38
N ASN A 78 7.75 -13.96 -36.51
CA ASN A 78 7.39 -13.37 -37.80
C ASN A 78 8.59 -13.24 -38.74
N LEU A 79 9.75 -12.79 -38.22
CA LEU A 79 10.98 -12.65 -38.98
C LEU A 79 11.53 -14.01 -39.45
N LEU A 80 11.49 -15.03 -38.58
CA LEU A 80 11.86 -16.39 -38.96
C LEU A 80 10.91 -17.00 -39.99
N GLY A 81 9.61 -16.68 -39.92
CA GLY A 81 8.61 -17.11 -40.90
C GLY A 81 8.85 -16.58 -42.31
N VAL A 82 9.46 -15.39 -42.45
CA VAL A 82 9.89 -14.84 -43.74
C VAL A 82 11.31 -15.25 -44.14
N SER A 83 11.87 -16.28 -43.48
CA SER A 83 13.22 -16.81 -43.75
C SER A 83 14.35 -15.79 -43.56
N MET A 84 14.17 -14.82 -42.65
CA MET A 84 15.23 -13.88 -42.27
C MET A 84 16.41 -14.61 -41.62
N ASP A 85 17.64 -14.14 -41.87
CA ASP A 85 18.84 -14.72 -41.27
C ASP A 85 18.84 -14.58 -39.73
N VAL A 86 19.27 -15.65 -39.05
CA VAL A 86 19.25 -15.75 -37.59
C VAL A 86 20.08 -14.66 -36.93
N ALA A 87 21.22 -14.26 -37.52
CA ALA A 87 22.05 -13.20 -36.95
C ALA A 87 21.32 -11.85 -36.98
N LYS A 88 20.61 -11.55 -38.07
CA LYS A 88 19.79 -10.33 -38.19
C LYS A 88 18.58 -10.34 -37.26
N VAL A 89 17.97 -11.49 -37.00
CA VAL A 89 16.85 -11.62 -36.04
C VAL A 89 17.32 -11.35 -34.60
N ILE A 90 18.50 -11.85 -34.23
CA ILE A 90 19.12 -11.56 -32.92
C ILE A 90 19.35 -10.05 -32.76
N GLU A 91 19.92 -9.41 -33.78
CA GLU A 91 20.17 -7.97 -33.78
C GLU A 91 18.87 -7.16 -33.67
N ALA A 92 17.83 -7.52 -34.43
CA ALA A 92 16.56 -6.79 -34.48
C ALA A 92 15.69 -6.95 -33.20
N THR A 93 15.74 -8.11 -32.55
CA THR A 93 14.86 -8.43 -31.40
C THR A 93 15.57 -8.31 -30.06
N GLY A 94 16.90 -8.35 -30.05
CA GLY A 94 17.72 -8.37 -28.84
C GLY A 94 17.50 -9.64 -27.99
N LEU A 95 16.99 -10.72 -28.60
CA LEU A 95 16.87 -12.04 -27.96
C LEU A 95 18.19 -12.79 -28.08
N SER A 96 18.45 -13.69 -27.13
CA SER A 96 19.64 -14.53 -27.16
C SER A 96 19.59 -15.55 -28.31
N LYS A 97 20.76 -16.01 -28.75
CA LYS A 97 20.87 -17.07 -29.77
C LYS A 97 20.11 -18.33 -29.37
N ASP A 98 20.13 -18.69 -28.09
CA ASP A 98 19.45 -19.88 -27.57
C ASP A 98 17.93 -19.74 -27.61
N GLU A 99 17.39 -18.55 -27.30
CA GLU A 99 15.96 -18.26 -27.43
C GLU A 99 15.52 -18.37 -28.89
N ILE A 100 16.26 -17.75 -29.81
CA ILE A 100 15.95 -17.83 -31.26
C ILE A 100 16.04 -19.27 -31.78
N GLN A 101 17.03 -20.04 -31.35
CA GLN A 101 17.17 -21.44 -31.76
C GLN A 101 16.02 -22.30 -31.23
N LYS A 102 15.57 -22.09 -29.99
CA LYS A 102 14.38 -22.75 -29.44
C LYS A 102 13.13 -22.40 -30.23
N LEU A 103 12.92 -21.12 -30.54
CA LEU A 103 11.79 -20.65 -31.35
C LEU A 103 11.81 -21.28 -32.75
N LYS A 104 12.99 -21.39 -33.37
CA LYS A 104 13.14 -22.04 -34.68
C LYS A 104 12.76 -23.52 -34.64
N VAL A 105 13.17 -24.25 -33.61
CA VAL A 105 12.78 -25.66 -33.43
C VAL A 105 11.28 -25.79 -33.17
N GLU A 106 10.69 -24.87 -32.41
CA GLU A 106 9.25 -24.84 -32.13
C GLU A 106 8.41 -24.60 -33.40
N LEU A 107 8.87 -23.75 -34.32
CA LEU A 107 8.23 -23.47 -35.60
C LEU A 107 8.38 -24.60 -36.64
N MET A 108 9.34 -25.50 -36.46
CA MET A 108 9.60 -26.65 -37.33
C MET A 108 8.85 -27.93 -36.90
N LYS A 109 8.15 -27.89 -35.76
CA LYS A 109 7.21 -28.93 -35.32
C LYS A 109 5.85 -28.71 -35.94
#